data_AF-A0A3P3DZ05-F1
#
_entry.id   AF-A0A3P3DZ05-F1
#
_cell.length_a   1.000
_cell.length_b   1.000
_cell.length_c   1.000
_cell.angle_alpha   90.00
_cell.angle_beta   90.00
_cell.angle_gamma   90.00
#
_symmetry.space_group_name_H-M   'P 1'
#
loop_
_entity.id
_entity.type
_entity.pdbx_description
1 polymer ?
#
loop_
_entity_poly.entity_id
_entity_poly.type
_entity_poly.pdbx_seq_one_letter_code
_entity_poly.pdbx_strand_id
1 'polypeptide(L)'
;MPEKYKDRIEVYCKEAGIEIPIGFYRHSASRYAVIDLELTPPKLVAKTWFKQEDAVYYLVNLSAGRKTRVLDFKERCELVFNGKSTLERGNAF
;
A
#
# COMPACT_ATOMS: atom_id res chain seq x y z
N MET A 1 -2.28 -18.89 12.91
CA MET A 1 -3.06 -18.73 11.66
C MET A 1 -2.62 -17.42 11.02
N PRO A 2 -2.42 -17.32 9.70
CA PRO A 2 -2.05 -16.05 9.09
C PRO A 2 -3.26 -15.12 9.23
N GLU A 3 -3.32 -14.35 10.32
CA GLU A 3 -4.23 -13.22 10.45
C GLU A 3 -4.04 -12.37 9.20
N LYS A 4 -5.10 -12.37 8.39
CA LYS A 4 -4.98 -12.14 6.96
C LYS A 4 -4.64 -10.67 6.78
N TYR A 5 -3.46 -10.36 6.22
CA TYR A 5 -3.14 -9.00 5.79
C TYR A 5 -4.30 -8.38 5.01
N LYS A 6 -5.06 -9.22 4.30
CA LYS A 6 -6.32 -8.87 3.64
C LYS A 6 -7.29 -8.16 4.58
N ASP A 7 -7.64 -8.79 5.70
CA ASP A 7 -8.61 -8.24 6.66
C ASP A 7 -8.07 -6.94 7.27
N ARG A 8 -6.77 -6.87 7.58
CA ARG A 8 -6.14 -5.64 8.12
C ARG A 8 -6.18 -4.48 7.11
N ILE A 9 -5.90 -4.76 5.84
CA ILE A 9 -5.96 -3.79 4.75
C ILE A 9 -7.40 -3.35 4.53
N GLU A 10 -8.37 -4.28 4.56
CA GLU A 10 -9.80 -3.97 4.39
C GLU A 10 -10.32 -3.07 5.51
N VAL A 11 -9.99 -3.37 6.76
CA VAL A 11 -10.34 -2.54 7.93
C VAL A 11 -9.75 -1.14 7.77
N TYR A 12 -8.45 -1.04 7.50
CA TYR A 12 -7.79 0.26 7.31
C TYR A 12 -8.43 1.06 6.17
N CYS A 13 -8.67 0.43 5.01
CA CYS A 13 -9.26 1.12 3.87
C CYS A 13 -10.68 1.60 4.18
N LYS A 14 -11.48 0.79 4.87
CA LYS A 14 -12.84 1.17 5.29
C LYS A 14 -12.83 2.35 6.25
N GLU A 15 -11.95 2.34 7.26
CA GLU A 15 -11.83 3.42 8.25
C GLU A 15 -11.30 4.72 7.64
N ALA A 16 -10.38 4.63 6.68
CA ALA A 16 -9.78 5.77 6.00
C ALA A 16 -10.56 6.27 4.76
N GLY A 17 -11.68 5.64 4.40
CA GLY A 17 -12.47 6.01 3.21
C GLY A 17 -11.77 5.74 1.88
N ILE A 18 -10.91 4.73 1.82
CA ILE A 18 -10.14 4.32 0.64
C ILE A 18 -10.92 3.24 -0.13
N GLU A 19 -11.04 3.43 -1.45
CA GLU A 19 -11.67 2.44 -2.33
C GLU A 19 -10.76 1.22 -2.53
N ILE A 20 -11.31 0.03 -2.35
CA ILE A 20 -10.62 -1.24 -2.62
C ILE A 20 -11.03 -1.74 -4.02
N PRO A 21 -10.10 -1.85 -4.98
CA PRO A 21 -10.42 -2.37 -6.30
C PRO A 21 -10.76 -3.86 -6.26
N ILE A 22 -11.67 -4.30 -7.14
CA ILE A 22 -12.05 -5.72 -7.30
C ILE A 22 -10.81 -6.62 -7.50
N GLY A 23 -9.77 -6.11 -8.18
CA GLY A 23 -8.53 -6.83 -8.42
C GLY A 23 -7.79 -7.26 -7.14
N PHE A 24 -7.95 -6.53 -6.03
CA PHE A 24 -7.34 -6.87 -4.73
C PHE A 24 -7.80 -8.24 -4.22
N TYR A 25 -9.07 -8.57 -4.42
CA TYR A 25 -9.65 -9.82 -3.94
C TYR A 25 -9.20 -11.06 -4.75
N ARG A 26 -8.57 -10.86 -5.93
CA ARG A 26 -8.13 -11.93 -6.82
C ARG A 26 -6.82 -12.59 -6.37
N HIS A 27 -6.06 -11.93 -5.50
CA HIS A 27 -4.76 -12.41 -5.07
C HIS A 27 -4.65 -12.41 -3.54
N SER A 28 -3.67 -13.15 -3.02
CA SER A 28 -3.38 -13.10 -1.58
C SER A 28 -2.77 -11.76 -1.21
N ALA A 29 -3.31 -11.12 -0.18
CA ALA A 29 -2.78 -9.89 0.35
C ALA A 29 -1.49 -10.14 1.17
N SER A 30 -0.56 -9.21 1.09
CA SER A 30 0.78 -9.26 1.71
C SER A 30 1.06 -8.01 2.56
N ARG A 31 2.25 -7.97 3.17
CA ARG A 31 2.70 -6.96 4.14
C ARG A 31 2.58 -5.52 3.67
N TYR A 32 3.06 -5.24 2.46
CA TYR A 32 3.13 -3.88 1.92
C TYR A 32 1.98 -3.62 0.97
N ALA A 33 1.32 -2.48 1.17
CA ALA A 33 0.29 -1.99 0.27
C ALA A 33 0.58 -0.54 -0.16
N VAL A 34 0.07 -0.18 -1.32
CA VAL A 34 0.20 1.17 -1.89
C VAL A 34 -1.18 1.75 -2.09
N ILE A 35 -1.37 3.02 -1.75
CA ILE A 35 -2.59 3.79 -1.98
C ILE A 35 -2.26 4.89 -2.98
N ASP A 36 -3.07 5.01 -4.01
CA ASP A 36 -3.07 6.11 -4.96
C ASP A 36 -3.90 7.27 -4.36
N LEU A 37 -3.23 8.40 -4.09
CA LEU A 37 -3.83 9.60 -3.51
C LEU A 37 -4.24 10.62 -4.59
N GLU A 38 -3.98 10.37 -5.87
CA GLU A 38 -4.43 11.26 -6.95
C GLU A 38 -5.90 11.08 -7.28
N LEU A 39 -6.48 9.94 -6.90
CA LEU A 39 -7.89 9.64 -7.08
C LEU A 39 -8.73 10.20 -5.92
N THR A 40 -9.96 10.60 -6.22
CA THR A 40 -10.96 11.04 -5.24
C THR A 40 -12.21 10.17 -5.40
N PRO A 41 -12.50 9.24 -4.47
CA PRO A 41 -11.74 8.94 -3.24
C PRO A 41 -10.38 8.28 -3.53
N PRO A 42 -9.42 8.34 -2.57
CA PRO A 42 -8.17 7.60 -2.69
C PRO A 42 -8.41 6.11 -2.90
N LYS A 43 -7.51 5.44 -3.61
CA LYS A 43 -7.72 4.05 -4.03
C LYS A 43 -6.55 3.16 -3.70
N LEU A 44 -6.82 1.99 -3.15
CA LEU A 44 -5.82 0.95 -2.94
C LEU A 44 -5.31 0.42 -4.29
N VAL A 45 -4.00 0.23 -4.43
CA VAL A 45 -3.44 -0.54 -5.53
C VAL A 45 -3.76 -2.02 -5.31
N ALA A 46 -4.33 -2.68 -6.32
CA ALA A 46 -4.79 -4.07 -6.20
C ALA A 46 -3.68 -5.06 -5.81
N LYS A 47 -2.42 -4.73 -6.11
CA LYS A 47 -1.25 -5.55 -5.77
C LYS A 47 -0.70 -5.17 -4.40
N THR A 48 -0.31 -6.18 -3.65
CA THR A 48 0.44 -6.05 -2.40
C THR A 48 1.73 -6.86 -2.50
N TRP A 49 2.69 -6.57 -1.63
CA TRP A 49 4.02 -7.16 -1.71
C TRP A 49 4.49 -7.68 -0.36
N PHE A 50 5.26 -8.76 -0.37
CA PHE A 50 5.93 -9.26 0.83
C PHE A 50 7.28 -8.57 1.04
N LYS A 51 8.00 -8.30 -0.05
CA LYS A 51 9.31 -7.64 -0.08
C LYS A 51 9.15 -6.15 -0.33
N GLN A 52 9.97 -5.36 0.35
CA GLN A 52 9.94 -3.90 0.21
C GLN A 52 10.45 -3.48 -1.17
N GLU A 53 11.43 -4.21 -1.70
CA GLU A 53 12.08 -3.95 -2.98
C GLU A 53 11.09 -4.06 -4.15
N ASP A 54 10.15 -5.01 -4.10
CA ASP A 54 9.14 -5.18 -5.14
C ASP A 54 8.12 -4.02 -5.13
N ALA A 55 7.81 -3.47 -3.94
CA ALA A 55 6.97 -2.29 -3.79
C ALA A 55 7.70 -1.04 -4.30
N VAL A 56 8.98 -0.87 -3.95
CA VAL A 56 9.83 0.21 -4.50
C VAL A 56 9.92 0.11 -6.01
N TYR A 57 10.17 -1.08 -6.57
CA TYR A 57 10.22 -1.29 -8.01
C TYR A 57 8.93 -0.87 -8.69
N TYR A 58 7.77 -1.18 -8.09
CA TYR A 58 6.49 -0.72 -8.60
C TYR A 58 6.39 0.82 -8.60
N LEU A 59 6.78 1.48 -7.51
CA LEU A 59 6.75 2.94 -7.39
C LEU A 59 7.68 3.60 -8.42
N VAL A 60 8.93 3.17 -8.52
CA VAL A 60 9.89 3.72 -9.50
C VAL A 60 9.35 3.66 -10.94
N ASN A 61 8.66 2.57 -11.31
CA ASN A 61 8.19 2.37 -12.68
C ASN A 61 6.80 2.95 -12.98
N LEU A 62 5.89 3.04 -12.00
CA LEU A 62 4.51 3.52 -12.20
C LEU A 62 4.21 4.88 -11.56
N SER A 63 4.90 5.23 -10.46
CA SER A 63 4.67 6.48 -9.73
C SER A 63 5.58 7.61 -10.20
N ALA A 64 5.96 7.65 -11.48
CA ALA A 64 6.70 8.76 -12.10
C ALA A 64 5.85 10.05 -12.13
N GLY A 65 5.59 10.61 -10.95
CA GLY A 65 4.78 11.80 -10.71
C GLY A 65 3.55 11.59 -9.81
N ARG A 66 3.08 10.34 -9.62
CA ARG A 66 1.84 10.11 -8.87
C ARG A 66 2.04 10.27 -7.37
N LYS A 67 1.12 10.99 -6.70
CA LYS A 67 1.07 11.03 -5.24
C LYS A 67 0.58 9.69 -4.69
N THR A 68 1.47 8.92 -4.10
CA THR A 68 1.16 7.62 -3.49
C THR A 68 1.54 7.58 -2.02
N ARG A 69 0.83 6.76 -1.24
CA ARG A 69 1.18 6.39 0.13
C ARG A 69 1.50 4.91 0.22
N VAL A 70 2.58 4.56 0.90
CA VAL A 70 2.96 3.16 1.12
C VAL A 70 2.71 2.82 2.58
N LEU A 71 2.17 1.64 2.85
CA LEU A 71 1.84 1.17 4.19
C LEU A 71 2.49 -0.18 4.47
N ASP A 72 3.10 -0.30 5.65
CA ASP A 72 3.58 -1.56 6.20
C ASP A 72 2.58 -2.07 7.25
N PHE A 73 1.80 -3.10 6.89
CA PHE A 73 0.80 -3.70 7.78
C PHE A 73 1.38 -4.68 8.81
N LYS A 74 2.69 -4.99 8.72
CA LYS A 74 3.38 -5.73 9.78
C LYS A 74 3.81 -4.79 10.89
N GLU A 75 4.46 -3.67 10.53
CA GLU A 75 5.01 -2.69 11.47
C GLU A 75 4.02 -1.57 11.83
N ARG A 76 2.85 -1.54 11.18
CA ARG A 76 1.77 -0.54 11.33
C ARG A 76 2.28 0.89 11.19
N CYS A 77 3.01 1.14 10.11
CA CYS A 77 3.53 2.46 9.80
C CYS A 77 3.42 2.81 8.32
N GLU A 78 3.32 4.09 8.06
CA GLU A 78 3.47 4.66 6.74
C GLU A 78 4.94 4.60 6.34
N LEU A 79 5.17 4.41 5.05
CA LEU A 79 6.48 4.46 4.43
C LEU A 79 6.48 5.59 3.40
N VAL A 80 7.45 6.49 3.52
CA VAL A 80 7.61 7.64 2.62
C VAL A 80 8.59 7.24 1.53
N PHE A 81 8.14 7.31 0.29
CA PHE A 81 9.00 7.07 -0.86
C PHE A 81 9.81 8.33 -1.19
N ASN A 82 11.14 8.21 -1.18
CA ASN A 82 12.04 9.34 -1.44
C ASN A 82 12.24 9.67 -2.93
N GLY A 83 11.46 9.03 -3.83
CA GLY A 83 11.54 9.26 -5.27
C GLY A 83 12.71 8.57 -5.96
N LYS A 84 13.54 7.79 -5.24
CA LYS A 84 14.69 7.07 -5.83
C LYS A 84 14.56 5.57 -5.68
N SER A 85 14.81 5.06 -4.48
CA SER A 85 14.94 3.61 -4.26
C SER A 85 14.71 3.18 -2.82
N THR A 86 14.41 4.10 -1.91
CA THR A 86 14.23 3.76 -0.50
C THR A 86 12.89 4.24 0.02
N LEU A 87 12.36 3.46 0.95
CA LEU A 87 11.19 3.76 1.74
C LEU A 87 11.65 4.08 3.15
N GLU A 88 11.39 5.30 3.58
CA GLU A 88 11.72 5.79 4.91
C GLU A 88 10.53 5.59 5.83
N ARG A 89 10.78 5.15 7.07
CA ARG A 89 9.71 4.96 8.05
C ARG A 89 9.10 6.30 8.42
N GLY A 90 7.80 6.43 8.18
CA GLY A 90 6.97 7.58 8.56
C GLY A 90 6.16 7.30 9.81
N ASN A 91 4.97 7.91 9.86
CA ASN A 91 4.07 7.87 11.01
C ASN A 91 3.46 6.48 11.24
N ALA A 92 3.12 6.18 12.50
CA ALA A 92 2.34 4.99 12.84
C ALA A 92 0.84 5.19 12.58
N PHE A 93 0.12 4.09 12.40
CA PHE A 93 -1.35 4.06 12.24
C PHE A 93 -2.03 2.88 12.94
#